data_AF-A0A849Z693-F1
#
_entry.id   AF-A0A849Z693-F1
#
_cell.length_a   1.000
_cell.length_b   1.000
_cell.length_c   1.000
_cell.angle_alpha   90.00
_cell.angle_beta   90.00
_cell.angle_gamma   90.00
#
_symmetry.space_group_name_H-M   'P 1'
#
loop_
_entity.id
_entity.type
_entity.pdbx_description
1 polymer ?
#
loop_
_entity_poly.entity_id
_entity_poly.type
_entity_poly.pdbx_seq_one_letter_code
_entity_poly.pdbx_strand_id
1 'polypeptide(L)'
;ASGRTATVHVTCDYLAIGSDEDFIRMPMTSAAAQRIAELTGTMLPTKKLVDDIYKQAVAKLPPSYIDGGPTDDWITDFMVHHEKLETRRKALGFPLGVLTAGNKKDIILCNRLMKSPDHVAIYGWHKNDDEVIQPLSTLHSCRYADYSHGIRLVDQRVMVDGTEHKLEDMLRDPDLAGLVSDEGPLEIVAYDKTLPEWSGPSPKKKKKKAKKKKSPTVAAKNKKKS
;
A
#
# COMPACT_ATOMS: atom_id res chain seq x y z
N ALA A 1 -19.67 -17.27 0.20
CA ALA A 1 -18.49 -17.98 -0.36
C ALA A 1 -18.79 -19.47 -0.32
N SER A 2 -18.57 -20.17 -1.42
CA SER A 2 -18.98 -21.56 -1.73
C SER A 2 -18.28 -22.66 -0.91
N GLY A 3 -17.77 -22.37 0.29
CA GLY A 3 -17.01 -23.33 1.12
C GLY A 3 -15.64 -23.75 0.57
N ARG A 4 -15.22 -23.19 -0.57
CA ARG A 4 -13.95 -23.46 -1.24
C ARG A 4 -12.78 -22.77 -0.54
N THR A 5 -11.61 -23.40 -0.58
CA THR A 5 -10.37 -22.86 0.01
C THR A 5 -9.29 -22.69 -1.05
N ALA A 6 -8.62 -21.54 -1.03
CA ALA A 6 -7.45 -21.26 -1.87
C ALA A 6 -6.19 -21.08 -1.00
N THR A 7 -5.11 -21.73 -1.41
CA THR A 7 -3.76 -21.55 -0.84
C THR A 7 -2.92 -20.77 -1.84
N VAL A 8 -2.40 -19.62 -1.40
CA VAL A 8 -1.54 -18.73 -2.17
C VAL A 8 -0.14 -18.70 -1.56
N HIS A 9 0.89 -18.53 -2.38
CA HIS A 9 2.26 -18.30 -1.92
C HIS A 9 2.65 -16.85 -2.17
N VAL A 10 3.32 -16.24 -1.18
CA VAL A 10 3.70 -14.82 -1.23
C VAL A 10 5.13 -14.67 -0.74
N THR A 11 5.79 -13.58 -1.13
CA THR A 11 7.05 -13.19 -0.50
C THR A 11 6.83 -13.02 1.00
N CYS A 12 7.76 -13.50 1.83
CA CYS A 12 7.64 -13.43 3.29
C CYS A 12 7.65 -11.97 3.80
N ASP A 13 8.41 -11.10 3.15
CA ASP A 13 8.44 -9.66 3.41
C ASP A 13 8.22 -8.87 2.11
N TYR A 14 8.22 -7.55 2.21
CA TYR A 14 8.23 -6.62 1.09
C TYR A 14 9.58 -6.68 0.39
N LEU A 15 9.56 -6.52 -0.93
CA LEU A 15 10.75 -6.55 -1.76
C LEU A 15 11.84 -5.62 -1.20
N ALA A 16 13.03 -6.19 -1.05
CA ALA A 16 14.20 -5.53 -0.54
C ALA A 16 15.40 -5.69 -1.49
N ILE A 17 16.38 -4.80 -1.32
CA ILE A 17 17.67 -4.86 -2.01
C ILE A 17 18.73 -4.99 -0.93
N GLY A 18 19.61 -6.00 -1.05
CA GLY A 18 20.73 -6.24 -0.14
C GLY A 18 20.86 -7.69 0.33
N SER A 19 21.71 -7.93 1.33
CA SER A 19 21.86 -9.22 2.00
C SER A 19 21.03 -9.27 3.29
N ASP A 20 20.99 -10.41 3.97
CA ASP A 20 20.28 -10.55 5.25
C ASP A 20 20.87 -9.64 6.35
N GLU A 21 22.14 -9.27 6.24
CA GLU A 21 22.84 -8.38 7.17
C GLU A 21 22.66 -6.89 6.85
N ASP A 22 22.49 -6.55 5.58
CA ASP A 22 22.39 -5.17 5.08
C ASP A 22 21.45 -5.10 3.88
N PHE A 23 20.19 -4.75 4.14
CA PHE A 23 19.17 -4.58 3.12
C PHE A 23 18.29 -3.38 3.40
N ILE A 24 17.57 -2.95 2.37
CA ILE A 24 16.52 -1.95 2.48
C ILE A 24 15.26 -2.45 1.77
N ARG A 25 14.11 -2.37 2.46
CA ARG A 25 12.78 -2.57 1.84
C ARG A 25 12.56 -1.40 0.89
N MET A 26 12.45 -1.66 -0.41
CA MET A 26 12.58 -0.64 -1.46
C MET A 26 11.21 -0.22 -2.03
N PRO A 27 10.68 0.97 -1.68
CA PRO A 27 9.57 1.55 -2.39
C PRO A 27 9.94 1.86 -3.84
N MET A 28 8.98 1.70 -4.74
CA MET A 28 9.16 1.99 -6.16
C MET A 28 7.81 2.35 -6.82
N THR A 29 7.87 2.81 -8.06
CA THR A 29 6.68 3.10 -8.88
C THR A 29 5.91 1.81 -9.22
N SER A 30 4.62 1.94 -9.56
CA SER A 30 3.80 0.80 -9.99
C SER A 30 4.36 0.14 -11.26
N ALA A 31 4.90 0.93 -12.19
CA ALA A 31 5.54 0.42 -13.41
C ALA A 31 6.78 -0.44 -13.10
N ALA A 32 7.62 -0.01 -12.15
CA ALA A 32 8.77 -0.80 -11.72
C ALA A 32 8.34 -2.09 -11.01
N ALA A 33 7.37 -2.00 -10.09
CA ALA A 33 6.82 -3.15 -9.39
C ALA A 33 6.24 -4.19 -10.36
N GLN A 34 5.51 -3.74 -11.39
CA GLN A 34 4.95 -4.61 -12.43
C GLN A 34 6.03 -5.31 -13.26
N ARG A 35 7.10 -4.61 -13.64
CA ARG A 35 8.22 -5.21 -14.37
C ARG A 35 8.88 -6.33 -13.56
N ILE A 36 9.07 -6.10 -12.25
CA ILE A 36 9.64 -7.13 -11.37
C ILE A 36 8.68 -8.31 -11.26
N ALA A 37 7.38 -8.05 -11.09
CA ALA A 37 6.38 -9.12 -11.02
C ALA A 37 6.43 -10.01 -12.27
N GLU A 38 6.48 -9.41 -13.47
CA GLU A 38 6.61 -10.15 -14.73
C GLU A 38 7.92 -10.93 -14.82
N LEU A 39 9.06 -10.31 -14.50
CA LEU A 39 10.39 -10.95 -14.56
C LEU A 39 10.51 -12.14 -13.60
N THR A 40 9.76 -12.14 -12.50
CA THR A 40 9.78 -13.19 -11.48
C THR A 40 8.63 -14.19 -11.61
N GLY A 41 7.75 -14.02 -12.60
CA GLY A 41 6.57 -14.88 -12.76
C GLY A 41 5.54 -14.74 -11.64
N THR A 42 5.48 -13.57 -10.99
CA THR A 42 4.59 -13.26 -9.86
C THR A 42 3.57 -12.17 -10.24
N MET A 43 2.69 -11.83 -9.30
CA MET A 43 1.70 -10.77 -9.43
C MET A 43 1.68 -9.84 -8.21
N LEU A 44 1.14 -8.64 -8.40
CA LEU A 44 0.81 -7.75 -7.30
C LEU A 44 -0.50 -8.20 -6.63
N PRO A 45 -0.66 -8.03 -5.30
CA PRO A 45 -1.83 -8.54 -4.59
C PRO A 45 -3.09 -7.72 -4.90
N THR A 46 -4.25 -8.30 -4.63
CA THR A 46 -5.50 -7.52 -4.48
C THR A 46 -5.65 -7.05 -3.05
N LYS A 47 -6.63 -6.17 -2.80
CA LYS A 47 -7.02 -5.78 -1.43
C LYS A 47 -7.27 -7.00 -0.53
N LYS A 48 -8.03 -7.98 -1.03
CA LYS A 48 -8.37 -9.21 -0.30
C LYS A 48 -7.13 -9.99 0.08
N LEU A 49 -6.20 -10.17 -0.85
CA LEU A 49 -4.94 -10.86 -0.58
C LEU A 49 -4.11 -10.12 0.47
N VAL A 50 -4.04 -8.78 0.45
CA VAL A 50 -3.35 -8.01 1.49
C VAL A 50 -3.96 -8.28 2.88
N ASP A 51 -5.29 -8.27 2.99
CA ASP A 51 -5.98 -8.57 4.25
C ASP A 51 -5.72 -10.00 4.72
N ASP A 52 -5.78 -10.98 3.82
CA ASP A 52 -5.59 -12.40 4.16
C ASP A 52 -4.12 -12.73 4.48
N ILE A 53 -3.16 -12.06 3.83
CA ILE A 53 -1.73 -12.09 4.19
C ILE A 53 -1.53 -11.54 5.58
N TYR A 54 -2.10 -10.36 5.89
CA TYR A 54 -1.97 -9.75 7.20
C TYR A 54 -2.52 -10.67 8.30
N LYS A 55 -3.72 -11.24 8.12
CA LYS A 55 -4.33 -12.17 9.09
C LYS A 55 -3.43 -13.37 9.40
N GLN A 56 -2.73 -13.90 8.39
CA GLN A 56 -1.85 -15.08 8.51
C GLN A 56 -0.40 -14.75 8.84
N ALA A 57 -0.03 -13.46 8.87
CA ALA A 57 1.34 -13.05 9.15
C ALA A 57 1.76 -13.41 10.58
N VAL A 58 2.95 -13.99 10.70
CA VAL A 58 3.60 -14.28 12.00
C VAL A 58 4.06 -12.97 12.63
N ALA A 59 4.71 -12.10 11.84
CA ALA A 59 5.19 -10.81 12.29
C ALA A 59 4.23 -9.70 11.83
N LYS A 60 3.26 -9.35 12.68
CA LYS A 60 2.39 -8.18 12.48
C LYS A 60 3.08 -6.93 13.03
N LEU A 61 3.79 -6.21 12.17
CA LEU A 61 4.49 -4.98 12.55
C LEU A 61 3.56 -3.77 12.29
N PRO A 62 3.14 -3.03 13.33
CA PRO A 62 2.20 -1.93 13.12
C PRO A 62 2.84 -0.75 12.35
N PRO A 63 2.02 0.07 11.68
CA PRO A 63 2.39 1.30 11.01
C PRO A 63 3.37 2.18 11.79
N SER A 64 4.26 2.83 11.05
CA SER A 64 5.26 3.76 11.59
C SER A 64 5.33 4.99 10.69
N TYR A 65 5.31 6.17 11.30
CA TYR A 65 5.49 7.44 10.61
C TYR A 65 6.95 7.89 10.75
N ILE A 66 7.47 8.68 9.81
CA ILE A 66 8.71 9.44 10.03
C ILE A 66 8.36 10.64 10.91
N ASP A 67 9.13 10.83 11.98
CA ASP A 67 8.91 11.93 12.92
C ASP A 67 9.21 13.26 12.22
N GLY A 68 8.27 14.20 12.25
CA GLY A 68 8.36 15.43 11.45
C GLY A 68 7.86 15.31 10.01
N GLY A 69 7.54 14.09 9.54
CA GLY A 69 7.04 13.81 8.20
C GLY A 69 8.15 13.52 7.17
N PRO A 70 7.77 13.13 5.93
CA PRO A 70 8.72 12.89 4.86
C PRO A 70 9.44 14.16 4.44
N THR A 71 10.68 14.00 3.98
CA THR A 71 11.55 15.05 3.48
C THR A 71 11.60 15.04 1.94
N ASP A 72 12.33 16.00 1.35
CA ASP A 72 12.59 15.99 -0.10
C ASP A 72 13.71 14.97 -0.48
N ASP A 73 14.38 14.34 0.50
CA ASP A 73 15.37 13.28 0.30
C ASP A 73 14.73 11.91 0.53
N TRP A 74 14.19 11.34 -0.56
CA TRP A 74 13.41 10.11 -0.49
C TRP A 74 14.25 8.90 -0.08
N ILE A 75 15.54 8.85 -0.43
CA ILE A 75 16.40 7.72 -0.06
C ILE A 75 16.62 7.72 1.46
N THR A 76 16.92 8.88 2.04
CA THR A 76 17.06 9.04 3.49
C THR A 76 15.76 8.65 4.21
N ASP A 77 14.60 9.09 3.71
CA ASP A 77 13.31 8.69 4.29
C ASP A 77 13.08 7.17 4.25
N PHE A 78 13.49 6.50 3.16
CA PHE A 78 13.37 5.05 3.05
C PHE A 78 14.25 4.35 4.07
N MET A 79 15.49 4.81 4.25
CA MET A 79 16.45 4.28 5.21
C MET A 79 15.94 4.45 6.65
N VAL A 80 15.54 5.67 7.03
CA VAL A 80 15.01 5.97 8.37
C VAL A 80 13.80 5.09 8.69
N HIS A 81 12.85 4.97 7.74
CA HIS A 81 11.69 4.12 7.98
C HIS A 81 12.06 2.64 8.04
N HIS A 82 12.97 2.17 7.18
CA HIS A 82 13.47 0.79 7.22
C HIS A 82 14.12 0.47 8.57
N GLU A 83 14.99 1.33 9.09
CA GLU A 83 15.64 1.15 10.40
C GLU A 83 14.64 1.10 11.54
N LYS A 84 13.61 1.96 11.52
CA LYS A 84 12.51 1.91 12.52
C LYS A 84 11.81 0.55 12.51
N LEU A 85 11.56 -0.01 11.32
CA LEU A 85 10.92 -1.32 11.17
C LEU A 85 11.83 -2.47 11.61
N GLU A 86 13.11 -2.46 11.23
CA GLU A 86 14.07 -3.49 11.64
C GLU A 86 14.32 -3.47 13.15
N THR A 87 14.45 -2.29 13.75
CA THR A 87 14.56 -2.12 15.21
C THR A 87 13.36 -2.74 15.91
N ARG A 88 12.14 -2.48 15.42
CA ARG A 88 10.91 -3.05 15.97
C ARG A 88 10.84 -4.57 15.77
N ARG A 89 11.18 -5.07 14.58
CA ARG A 89 11.21 -6.50 14.26
C ARG A 89 12.13 -7.25 15.23
N LYS A 90 13.37 -6.75 15.41
CA LYS A 90 14.37 -7.32 16.33
C LYS A 90 13.91 -7.23 17.79
N ALA A 91 13.36 -6.10 18.22
CA ALA A 91 12.86 -5.93 19.59
C ALA A 91 11.69 -6.88 19.94
N LEU A 92 10.87 -7.25 18.94
CA LEU A 92 9.80 -8.23 19.08
C LEU A 92 10.28 -9.69 18.88
N GLY A 93 11.56 -9.91 18.58
CA GLY A 93 12.13 -11.25 18.45
C GLY A 93 11.76 -11.99 17.17
N PHE A 94 11.21 -11.30 16.16
CA PHE A 94 10.88 -11.95 14.88
C PHE A 94 12.15 -12.13 14.04
N PRO A 95 12.49 -13.35 13.55
CA PRO A 95 13.62 -13.55 12.65
C PRO A 95 13.32 -13.03 11.24
N LEU A 96 14.33 -13.01 10.36
CA LEU A 96 14.10 -12.82 8.92
C LEU A 96 13.39 -14.06 8.34
N GLY A 97 12.72 -13.90 7.20
CA GLY A 97 12.07 -15.01 6.49
C GLY A 97 10.66 -15.37 6.98
N VAL A 98 10.21 -14.88 8.14
CA VAL A 98 8.82 -15.07 8.58
C VAL A 98 7.88 -14.13 7.84
N LEU A 99 6.64 -14.60 7.63
CA LEU A 99 5.62 -13.78 6.98
C LEU A 99 5.37 -12.51 7.81
N THR A 100 5.74 -11.37 7.26
CA THR A 100 5.72 -10.05 7.89
C THR A 100 4.76 -9.13 7.15
N ALA A 101 3.85 -8.48 7.87
CA ALA A 101 2.83 -7.60 7.28
C ALA A 101 2.38 -6.48 8.23
N GLY A 102 1.59 -5.53 7.70
CA GLY A 102 0.97 -4.42 8.42
C GLY A 102 1.78 -3.12 8.43
N ASN A 103 3.10 -3.22 8.27
CA ASN A 103 4.03 -2.10 8.36
C ASN A 103 4.07 -1.20 7.11
N LYS A 104 3.59 -1.68 5.97
CA LYS A 104 3.54 -0.92 4.72
C LYS A 104 2.14 -0.86 4.14
N LYS A 105 1.96 0.11 3.24
CA LYS A 105 0.89 0.12 2.23
C LYS A 105 1.36 -0.73 1.05
N ASP A 106 0.54 -1.64 0.58
CA ASP A 106 0.81 -2.44 -0.60
C ASP A 106 0.36 -1.68 -1.85
N ILE A 107 1.14 -1.76 -2.93
CA ILE A 107 0.62 -1.49 -4.27
C ILE A 107 -0.24 -2.69 -4.67
N ILE A 108 -1.51 -2.45 -5.01
CA ILE A 108 -2.47 -3.52 -5.30
C ILE A 108 -3.05 -3.44 -6.71
N LEU A 109 -3.69 -4.51 -7.15
CA LEU A 109 -4.58 -4.56 -8.31
C LEU A 109 -6.04 -4.33 -7.87
N CYS A 110 -6.79 -3.51 -8.61
CA CYS A 110 -8.21 -3.25 -8.36
C CYS A 110 -8.94 -2.70 -9.61
N ASN A 111 -10.26 -2.85 -9.68
CA ASN A 111 -11.05 -2.36 -10.81
C ASN A 111 -11.13 -0.83 -10.89
N ARG A 112 -10.82 -0.12 -9.79
CA ARG A 112 -10.79 1.35 -9.78
C ARG A 112 -9.76 1.92 -10.76
N LEU A 113 -8.71 1.16 -11.11
CA LEU A 113 -7.69 1.55 -12.08
C LEU A 113 -8.24 1.75 -13.49
N MET A 114 -9.37 1.12 -13.85
CA MET A 114 -10.04 1.34 -15.15
C MET A 114 -10.38 2.81 -15.42
N LYS A 115 -10.68 3.58 -14.36
CA LYS A 115 -11.00 5.00 -14.45
C LYS A 115 -9.80 5.90 -14.24
N SER A 116 -8.64 5.33 -13.91
CA SER A 116 -7.44 6.05 -13.50
C SER A 116 -6.17 5.26 -13.84
N PRO A 117 -5.93 4.97 -15.13
CA PRO A 117 -4.80 4.14 -15.57
C PRO A 117 -3.44 4.76 -15.24
N ASP A 118 -3.34 6.09 -15.17
CA ASP A 118 -2.11 6.82 -14.80
C ASP A 118 -1.89 6.95 -13.28
N HIS A 119 -2.65 6.21 -12.47
CA HIS A 119 -2.58 6.26 -11.02
C HIS A 119 -2.07 4.93 -10.43
N VAL A 120 -1.69 4.96 -9.16
CA VAL A 120 -1.38 3.76 -8.38
C VAL A 120 -2.49 3.50 -7.38
N ALA A 121 -2.91 2.24 -7.25
CA ALA A 121 -3.77 1.80 -6.18
C ALA A 121 -2.93 1.35 -4.99
N ILE A 122 -3.16 1.97 -3.83
CA ILE A 122 -2.51 1.62 -2.57
C ILE A 122 -3.54 1.25 -1.51
N TYR A 123 -3.20 0.27 -0.68
CA TYR A 123 -4.03 -0.24 0.39
C TYR A 123 -3.19 -0.85 1.51
N GLY A 124 -3.67 -0.82 2.75
CA GLY A 124 -3.07 -1.56 3.86
C GLY A 124 -2.61 -0.67 5.00
N TRP A 125 -1.40 -0.89 5.50
CA TRP A 125 -0.92 -0.23 6.71
C TRP A 125 -1.80 -0.59 7.92
N HIS A 126 -1.95 -1.89 8.15
CA HIS A 126 -2.81 -2.49 9.18
C HIS A 126 -2.23 -2.29 10.58
N LYS A 127 -2.98 -1.61 11.43
CA LYS A 127 -2.64 -1.41 12.84
C LYS A 127 -3.05 -2.59 13.71
N ASN A 128 -4.17 -3.22 13.38
CA ASN A 128 -4.68 -4.47 13.96
C ASN A 128 -5.67 -5.11 12.95
N ASP A 129 -6.29 -6.23 13.32
CA ASP A 129 -7.22 -6.97 12.43
C ASP A 129 -8.46 -6.15 12.03
N ASP A 130 -8.82 -5.13 12.81
CA ASP A 130 -10.02 -4.29 12.60
C ASP A 130 -9.70 -2.88 12.06
N GLU A 131 -8.42 -2.49 12.00
CA GLU A 131 -8.00 -1.11 11.72
C GLU A 131 -6.95 -1.05 10.60
N VAL A 132 -7.41 -0.68 9.41
CA VAL A 132 -6.57 -0.42 8.22
C VAL A 132 -6.42 1.09 8.04
N ILE A 133 -5.20 1.62 8.19
CA ILE A 133 -4.97 3.08 8.14
C ILE A 133 -5.07 3.61 6.71
N GLN A 134 -4.59 2.85 5.71
CA GLN A 134 -4.70 3.22 4.29
C GLN A 134 -5.87 2.46 3.64
N PRO A 135 -7.07 3.06 3.53
CA PRO A 135 -8.13 2.48 2.72
C PRO A 135 -7.73 2.48 1.24
N LEU A 136 -8.43 1.70 0.42
CA LEU A 136 -8.16 1.60 -1.01
C LEU A 136 -8.25 2.99 -1.64
N SER A 137 -7.11 3.46 -2.15
CA SER A 137 -6.95 4.80 -2.73
C SER A 137 -6.24 4.72 -4.06
N THR A 138 -6.74 5.47 -5.05
CA THR A 138 -6.12 5.71 -6.36
C THR A 138 -5.81 7.20 -6.55
N LEU A 139 -5.58 7.94 -5.45
CA LEU A 139 -5.37 9.40 -5.50
C LEU A 139 -3.99 9.81 -6.02
N HIS A 140 -3.03 8.89 -5.99
CA HIS A 140 -1.64 9.16 -6.33
C HIS A 140 -1.34 8.74 -7.77
N SER A 141 -0.51 9.52 -8.46
CA SER A 141 0.00 9.17 -9.80
C SER A 141 0.78 7.86 -9.77
N CYS A 142 0.88 7.16 -10.90
CA CYS A 142 1.73 5.97 -11.09
C CYS A 142 3.22 6.19 -10.75
N ARG A 143 3.68 7.46 -10.71
CA ARG A 143 5.03 7.87 -10.31
C ARG A 143 5.23 7.93 -8.79
N TYR A 144 4.18 7.76 -8.00
CA TYR A 144 4.25 7.88 -6.55
C TYR A 144 5.10 6.76 -5.96
N ALA A 145 6.08 7.16 -5.15
CA ALA A 145 6.88 6.30 -4.30
C ALA A 145 7.09 7.01 -2.96
N ASP A 146 6.63 6.40 -1.86
CA ASP A 146 6.87 6.93 -0.52
C ASP A 146 7.48 5.87 0.41
N TYR A 147 8.07 6.33 1.51
CA TYR A 147 8.70 5.46 2.52
C TYR A 147 7.73 4.44 3.13
N SER A 148 6.42 4.71 3.06
CA SER A 148 5.38 3.97 3.77
C SER A 148 4.80 2.83 2.95
N HIS A 149 5.04 2.78 1.64
CA HIS A 149 4.61 1.67 0.80
C HIS A 149 5.69 0.61 0.60
N GLY A 150 5.25 -0.56 0.15
CA GLY A 150 6.08 -1.72 -0.14
C GLY A 150 5.50 -2.54 -1.28
N ILE A 151 6.34 -3.37 -1.89
CA ILE A 151 5.95 -4.27 -2.97
C ILE A 151 5.90 -5.68 -2.42
N ARG A 152 4.72 -6.29 -2.44
CA ARG A 152 4.53 -7.71 -2.16
C ARG A 152 4.31 -8.45 -3.46
N LEU A 153 4.98 -9.59 -3.62
CA LEU A 153 4.81 -10.44 -4.78
C LEU A 153 4.05 -11.70 -4.37
N VAL A 154 3.07 -12.07 -5.19
CA VAL A 154 2.23 -13.27 -5.04
C VAL A 154 2.59 -14.23 -6.17
N ASP A 155 2.91 -15.48 -5.84
CA ASP A 155 3.13 -16.54 -6.82
C ASP A 155 1.87 -16.71 -7.67
N GLN A 156 2.04 -16.97 -8.97
CA GLN A 156 0.92 -17.25 -9.86
C GLN A 156 0.30 -18.62 -9.60
N ARG A 157 1.00 -19.56 -8.97
CA ARG A 157 0.44 -20.86 -8.62
C ARG A 157 -0.43 -20.74 -7.38
N VAL A 158 -1.70 -21.11 -7.53
CA VAL A 158 -2.69 -21.11 -6.46
C VAL A 158 -3.33 -22.48 -6.39
N MET A 159 -3.36 -23.10 -5.21
CA MET A 159 -4.06 -24.36 -5.01
C MET A 159 -5.49 -24.09 -4.56
N VAL A 160 -6.49 -24.53 -5.34
CA VAL A 160 -7.91 -24.45 -4.96
C VAL A 160 -8.45 -25.87 -4.83
N ASP A 161 -8.86 -26.24 -3.63
CA ASP A 161 -9.43 -27.57 -3.32
C ASP A 161 -8.59 -28.75 -3.87
N GLY A 162 -7.26 -28.61 -3.87
CA GLY A 162 -6.32 -29.63 -4.35
C GLY A 162 -5.98 -29.58 -5.85
N THR A 163 -6.54 -28.63 -6.60
CA THR A 163 -6.20 -28.37 -8.02
C THR A 163 -5.35 -27.11 -8.15
N GLU A 164 -4.30 -27.15 -8.96
CA GLU A 164 -3.48 -25.96 -9.25
C GLU A 164 -4.19 -25.08 -10.29
N HIS A 165 -4.26 -23.79 -10.01
CA HIS A 165 -4.78 -22.73 -10.86
C HIS A 165 -3.74 -21.62 -11.01
N LYS A 166 -3.86 -20.86 -12.10
CA LYS A 166 -3.09 -19.63 -12.31
C LYS A 166 -3.85 -18.44 -11.72
N LEU A 167 -3.21 -17.68 -10.84
CA LEU A 167 -3.80 -16.52 -10.15
C LEU A 167 -4.37 -15.50 -11.14
N GLU A 168 -3.65 -15.25 -12.23
CA GLU A 168 -4.09 -14.32 -13.27
C GLU A 168 -5.46 -14.73 -13.85
N ASP A 169 -5.65 -16.03 -14.12
CA ASP A 169 -6.88 -16.56 -14.70
C ASP A 169 -7.99 -16.54 -13.66
N MET A 170 -7.70 -16.93 -12.41
CA MET A 170 -8.63 -16.83 -11.29
C MET A 170 -9.14 -15.41 -11.07
N LEU A 171 -8.29 -14.40 -11.22
CA LEU A 171 -8.69 -13.00 -11.08
C LEU A 171 -9.70 -12.56 -12.13
N ARG A 172 -9.81 -13.24 -13.28
CA ARG A 172 -10.81 -12.94 -14.32
C ARG A 172 -12.02 -13.85 -14.28
N ASP A 173 -11.94 -14.96 -13.57
CA ASP A 173 -12.98 -15.98 -13.53
C ASP A 173 -14.10 -15.60 -12.53
N PRO A 174 -15.36 -15.41 -12.98
CA PRO A 174 -16.49 -15.11 -12.10
C PRO A 174 -16.71 -16.10 -10.95
N ASP A 175 -16.36 -17.37 -11.13
CA ASP A 175 -16.57 -18.43 -10.15
C ASP A 175 -15.42 -18.55 -9.15
N LEU A 176 -14.22 -18.10 -9.51
CA LEU A 176 -13.00 -18.21 -8.69
C LEU A 176 -12.50 -16.88 -8.11
N ALA A 177 -12.79 -15.74 -8.75
CA ALA A 177 -12.25 -14.45 -8.36
C ALA A 177 -12.59 -14.07 -6.92
N GLY A 178 -13.76 -14.49 -6.41
CA GLY A 178 -14.15 -14.27 -5.02
C GLY A 178 -13.21 -14.89 -3.97
N LEU A 179 -12.37 -15.87 -4.36
CA LEU A 179 -11.35 -16.45 -3.49
C LEU A 179 -10.13 -15.54 -3.33
N VAL A 180 -9.90 -14.62 -4.26
CA VAL A 180 -8.68 -13.80 -4.34
C VAL A 180 -8.96 -12.30 -4.54
N SER A 181 -10.22 -11.88 -4.64
CA SER A 181 -10.65 -10.49 -4.81
C SER A 181 -12.02 -10.24 -4.13
N ASP A 182 -12.14 -9.13 -3.40
CA ASP A 182 -13.43 -8.65 -2.86
C ASP A 182 -14.27 -7.92 -3.93
N GLU A 183 -13.69 -7.62 -5.09
CA GLU A 183 -14.35 -6.90 -6.20
C GLU A 183 -15.02 -7.86 -7.20
N GLY A 184 -14.90 -9.18 -6.99
CA GLY A 184 -15.17 -10.18 -8.03
C GLY A 184 -14.07 -10.15 -9.09
N PRO A 185 -14.39 -10.53 -10.34
CA PRO A 185 -13.45 -10.48 -11.45
C PRO A 185 -12.81 -9.10 -11.65
N LEU A 186 -11.52 -9.09 -11.95
CA LEU A 186 -10.74 -7.92 -12.29
C LEU A 186 -10.63 -7.76 -13.80
N GLU A 187 -10.90 -6.55 -14.28
CA GLU A 187 -10.65 -6.12 -15.65
C GLU A 187 -9.18 -5.75 -15.87
N ILE A 188 -8.53 -5.22 -14.82
CA ILE A 188 -7.11 -4.86 -14.80
C ILE A 188 -6.38 -5.76 -13.83
N VAL A 189 -5.46 -6.57 -14.35
CA VAL A 189 -4.60 -7.45 -13.55
C VAL A 189 -3.10 -7.11 -13.66
N ALA A 190 -2.77 -6.04 -14.37
CA ALA A 190 -1.41 -5.57 -14.55
C ALA A 190 -1.41 -4.05 -14.74
N TYR A 191 -0.39 -3.38 -14.22
CA TYR A 191 -0.11 -1.98 -14.53
C TYR A 191 0.58 -1.83 -15.89
N ASP A 192 0.56 -0.62 -16.45
CA ASP A 192 1.51 -0.28 -17.51
C ASP A 192 2.94 -0.35 -16.95
N LYS A 193 3.84 -0.95 -17.73
CA LYS A 193 5.26 -1.11 -17.41
C LYS A 193 6.04 0.16 -17.75
N THR A 194 5.41 1.16 -18.34
CA THR A 194 6.02 2.38 -18.83
C THR A 194 5.33 3.55 -18.15
N LEU A 195 6.13 4.44 -17.58
CA LEU A 195 5.58 5.67 -17.00
C LEU A 195 5.24 6.64 -18.15
N PRO A 196 4.06 7.30 -18.13
CA PRO A 196 3.73 8.36 -19.09
C PRO A 196 4.79 9.46 -19.06
N GLU A 197 5.03 10.16 -20.17
CA GLU A 197 6.02 11.26 -20.21
C GLU A 197 5.87 12.24 -19.04
N TRP A 198 6.98 12.65 -18.44
CA TRP A 198 6.94 13.55 -17.29
C TRP A 198 6.80 15.01 -17.75
N SER A 199 5.62 15.59 -17.53
CA SER A 199 5.33 16.99 -17.85
C SER A 199 5.70 17.98 -16.74
N GLY A 200 6.55 17.59 -15.78
CA GLY A 200 6.85 18.39 -14.58
C GLY A 200 5.87 18.19 -13.41
N PRO A 201 6.10 18.83 -12.26
CA PRO A 201 5.25 18.69 -11.07
C PRO A 201 3.87 19.31 -11.27
N SER A 202 2.82 18.62 -10.80
CA SER A 202 1.45 19.17 -10.79
C SER A 202 1.40 20.48 -10.02
N PRO A 203 0.72 21.54 -10.53
CA PRO A 203 0.60 22.81 -9.82
C PRO A 203 0.02 22.60 -8.42
N LYS A 204 0.71 23.07 -7.36
CA LYS A 204 0.16 23.05 -5.99
C LYS A 204 -1.17 23.80 -5.98
N LYS A 205 -2.29 23.10 -5.72
CA LYS A 205 -3.60 23.73 -5.49
C LYS A 205 -3.43 24.75 -4.35
N LYS A 206 -3.48 26.06 -4.67
CA LYS A 206 -3.44 27.13 -3.66
C LYS A 206 -4.61 26.92 -2.69
N LYS A 207 -4.34 26.56 -1.44
CA LYS A 207 -5.34 26.60 -0.37
C LYS A 207 -5.90 28.02 -0.29
N LYS A 208 -7.16 28.24 -0.71
CA LYS A 208 -7.86 29.50 -0.45
C LYS A 208 -7.98 29.64 1.08
N LYS A 209 -7.13 30.48 1.70
CA LYS A 209 -7.34 30.91 3.08
C LYS A 209 -8.66 31.67 3.14
N ALA A 210 -9.71 31.05 3.66
CA ALA A 210 -10.93 31.77 4.02
C ALA A 210 -10.55 32.78 5.13
N LYS A 211 -10.52 34.07 4.79
CA LYS A 211 -10.42 35.14 5.79
C LYS A 211 -11.70 35.10 6.63
N LYS A 212 -11.64 34.51 7.83
CA LYS A 212 -12.64 34.78 8.88
C LYS A 212 -12.58 36.28 9.17
N LYS A 213 -13.55 37.05 8.70
CA LYS A 213 -13.79 38.41 9.19
C LYS A 213 -14.12 38.31 10.67
N LYS A 214 -13.25 38.84 11.54
CA LYS A 214 -13.58 39.09 12.94
C LYS A 214 -14.64 40.19 12.97
N SER A 215 -15.81 39.90 13.53
CA SER A 215 -16.83 40.89 13.87
C SER A 215 -16.26 41.85 14.93
N PRO A 216 -16.39 43.18 14.78
CA PRO A 216 -15.96 44.11 15.81
C PRO A 216 -16.90 44.03 17.02
N THR A 217 -16.30 43.78 18.18
CA THR A 217 -16.87 43.97 19.50
C THR A 217 -17.33 45.42 19.68
N VAL A 218 -18.61 45.63 19.99
CA VAL A 218 -19.12 46.92 20.43
C VAL A 218 -18.87 47.03 21.93
N ALA A 219 -17.95 47.91 22.31
CA ALA A 219 -17.79 48.41 23.67
C ALA A 219 -18.07 49.92 23.68
N ALA A 220 -19.18 50.31 24.32
CA ALA A 220 -19.56 51.67 24.71
C ALA A 220 -20.87 51.51 25.52
N LYS A 221 -21.09 52.04 26.72
CA LYS A 221 -20.47 53.15 27.46
C LYS A 221 -20.77 52.96 28.95
N ASN A 222 -19.81 53.39 29.76
CA ASN A 222 -19.91 53.63 31.19
C ASN A 222 -20.60 55.00 31.42
N LYS A 223 -21.55 55.12 32.37
CA LYS A 223 -21.70 56.24 33.37
C LYS A 223 -23.11 56.40 33.98
N LYS A 224 -23.11 56.29 35.32
CA LYS A 224 -23.69 57.19 36.36
C LYS A 224 -25.15 57.03 36.86
N LYS A 225 -25.23 57.23 38.19
CA LYS A 225 -26.35 57.47 39.14
C LYS A 225 -26.96 56.17 39.67
N SER A 226 -27.05 55.92 40.98
CA SER A 226 -26.91 56.73 42.20
C SER A 226 -26.63 55.78 43.37
#